data_AF-A0A9X2GB98-F1
#
_entry.id   AF-A0A9X2GB98-F1
#
_cell.length_a   1.000
_cell.length_b   1.000
_cell.length_c   1.000
_cell.angle_alpha   90.00
_cell.angle_beta   90.00
_cell.angle_gamma   90.00
#
_symmetry.space_group_name_H-M   'P 1'
#
loop_
_entity.id
_entity.type
_entity.pdbx_description
1 polymer ?
#
loop_
_entity_poly.entity_id
_entity_poly.type
_entity_poly.pdbx_seq_one_letter_code
_entity_poly.pdbx_strand_id
1 'polypeptide(L)'
;MTDDRRRRGLEMMGRVYGWEVHDGPGDFFGITVDHLFAEIWSRPGLSMRDRRLLLIGVLAARGMNDVLDIQLPAALSNSELTAGELREIAIFLTHYVGWPLGARLSVQVDTIVARHEKRAATEE
;
A
#
# COMPACT_ATOMS: atom_id res chain seq x y z
N MET A 1 9.72 6.61 26.41
CA MET A 1 10.24 6.77 25.02
C MET A 1 9.67 5.72 24.07
N THR A 2 9.63 4.43 24.45
CA THR A 2 9.05 3.35 23.65
C THR A 2 7.56 3.52 23.41
N ASP A 3 6.83 4.01 24.42
CA ASP A 3 5.38 4.23 24.35
C ASP A 3 4.97 5.29 23.31
N ASP A 4 5.70 6.40 23.25
CA ASP A 4 5.47 7.44 22.24
C ASP A 4 5.84 6.96 20.83
N ARG A 5 6.89 6.13 20.69
CA ARG A 5 7.24 5.47 19.42
C ARG A 5 6.14 4.52 18.96
N ARG A 6 5.65 3.65 19.86
CA ARG A 6 4.56 2.70 19.59
C ARG A 6 3.32 3.43 19.08
N ARG A 7 2.91 4.49 19.78
CA ARG A 7 1.76 5.32 19.40
C ARG A 7 1.91 5.91 17.99
N ARG A 8 3.04 6.57 17.69
CA ARG A 8 3.31 7.11 16.34
C ARG A 8 3.32 6.02 15.26
N GLY A 9 3.85 4.85 15.61
CA GLY A 9 3.88 3.69 14.71
C GLY A 9 2.47 3.21 14.36
N LEU A 10 1.60 3.04 15.36
CA LEU A 10 0.20 2.63 15.13
C LEU A 10 -0.55 3.65 14.28
N GLU A 11 -0.37 4.94 14.58
CA GLU A 11 -0.96 6.03 13.79
C GLU A 11 -0.49 5.98 12.33
N MET A 12 0.81 5.84 12.09
CA MET A 12 1.36 5.74 10.74
C MET A 12 0.90 4.45 10.03
N MET A 13 0.84 3.32 10.73
CA MET A 13 0.36 2.05 10.18
C MET A 13 -1.10 2.17 9.72
N GLY A 14 -1.96 2.81 10.53
CA GLY A 14 -3.33 3.08 10.15
C GLY A 14 -3.44 4.01 8.94
N ARG A 15 -2.61 5.06 8.86
CA ARG A 15 -2.51 5.90 7.67
C ARG A 15 -2.07 5.13 6.43
N VAL A 16 -1.10 4.22 6.53
CA VAL A 16 -0.60 3.43 5.39
C VAL A 16 -1.66 2.48 4.85
N TYR A 17 -2.46 1.86 5.72
CA TYR A 17 -3.45 0.86 5.31
C TYR A 17 -4.86 1.43 5.08
N GLY A 18 -5.16 2.62 5.59
CA GLY A 18 -6.47 3.25 5.45
C GLY A 18 -7.54 2.68 6.39
N TRP A 19 -7.13 2.04 7.50
CA TRP A 19 -8.03 1.57 8.56
C TRP A 19 -7.40 1.75 9.94
N GLU A 20 -8.21 1.77 10.98
CA GLU A 20 -7.72 1.87 12.36
C GLU A 20 -6.99 0.58 12.75
N VAL A 21 -5.81 0.72 13.36
CA VAL A 21 -4.97 -0.40 13.81
C VAL A 21 -4.83 -0.35 15.31
N HIS A 22 -5.28 -1.41 15.98
CA HIS A 22 -5.09 -1.58 17.42
C HIS A 22 -3.74 -2.23 17.73
N ASP A 23 -3.22 -1.95 18.92
CA ASP A 23 -1.98 -2.57 19.38
C ASP A 23 -2.17 -4.08 19.57
N GLY A 24 -1.12 -4.84 19.24
CA GLY A 24 -1.13 -6.29 19.18
C GLY A 24 -0.01 -6.90 20.02
N PRO A 25 -0.19 -8.14 20.50
CA PRO A 25 0.82 -8.82 21.29
C PRO A 25 2.03 -9.26 20.45
N GLY A 26 3.19 -9.36 21.10
CA GLY A 26 4.38 -10.03 20.57
C GLY A 26 5.40 -9.13 19.88
N ASP A 27 6.66 -9.57 19.95
CA ASP A 27 7.81 -8.78 19.49
C ASP A 27 7.78 -8.49 17.99
N PHE A 28 7.28 -9.42 17.17
CA PHE A 28 7.20 -9.21 15.72
C PHE A 28 6.28 -8.03 15.36
N PHE A 29 5.08 -7.98 15.96
CA PHE A 29 4.17 -6.86 15.77
C PHE A 29 4.80 -5.58 16.32
N GLY A 30 5.37 -5.66 17.52
CA GLY A 30 6.00 -4.51 18.16
C GLY A 30 7.14 -3.90 17.34
N ILE A 31 8.07 -4.72 16.84
CA ILE A 31 9.18 -4.29 15.99
C ILE A 31 8.66 -3.68 14.68
N THR A 32 7.63 -4.29 14.09
CA THR A 32 7.03 -3.77 12.85
C THR A 32 6.44 -2.38 13.07
N VAL A 33 5.67 -2.20 14.14
CA VAL A 33 5.07 -0.90 14.45
C VAL A 33 6.12 0.12 14.86
N ASP A 34 7.01 -0.24 15.79
CA ASP A 34 7.99 0.65 16.40
C ASP A 34 9.10 1.05 15.44
N HIS A 35 9.44 0.22 14.45
CA HIS A 35 10.52 0.51 13.51
C HIS A 35 10.00 0.83 12.11
N LEU A 36 9.30 -0.10 11.45
CA LEU A 36 8.87 0.11 10.06
C LEU A 36 7.92 1.30 9.96
N PHE A 37 6.90 1.36 10.79
CA PHE A 37 5.90 2.43 10.69
C PHE A 37 6.33 3.71 11.42
N ALA A 38 6.81 3.61 12.66
CA ALA A 38 7.18 4.81 13.42
C ALA A 38 8.43 5.51 12.87
N GLU A 39 9.37 4.77 12.28
CA GLU A 39 10.70 5.30 11.90
C GLU A 39 10.96 5.25 10.38
N ILE A 40 10.53 4.23 9.63
CA ILE A 40 10.87 4.15 8.18
C ILE A 40 9.86 4.90 7.30
N TRP A 41 8.56 4.67 7.53
CA TRP A 41 7.49 5.35 6.77
C TRP A 41 7.42 6.86 7.05
N SER A 42 7.85 7.29 8.23
CA SER A 42 7.81 8.70 8.68
C SER A 42 9.02 9.55 8.26
N ARG A 43 10.05 8.96 7.63
CA ARG A 43 11.27 9.69 7.25
C ARG A 43 11.00 10.86 6.30
N PRO A 44 11.78 11.95 6.36
CA PRO A 44 11.70 12.98 5.34
C PRO A 44 12.30 12.50 4.01
N GLY A 45 11.98 13.21 2.92
CA GLY A 45 12.63 13.05 1.61
C GLY A 45 11.78 12.39 0.53
N LEU A 46 10.79 11.58 0.90
CA LEU A 46 9.79 11.01 0.00
C LEU A 46 8.39 11.32 0.52
N SER A 47 7.42 11.49 -0.37
CA SER A 47 6.01 11.54 0.01
C SER A 47 5.45 10.12 0.27
N MET A 48 4.22 10.02 0.78
CA MET A 48 3.51 8.75 0.87
C MET A 48 3.32 8.12 -0.52
N ARG A 49 2.92 8.95 -1.50
CA ARG A 49 2.78 8.54 -2.90
C ARG A 49 4.07 7.96 -3.47
N ASP A 50 5.21 8.61 -3.25
CA ASP A 50 6.49 8.12 -3.77
C ASP A 50 6.89 6.78 -3.15
N ARG A 51 6.67 6.61 -1.84
CA ARG A 51 6.88 5.31 -1.17
C ARG A 51 5.96 4.24 -1.73
N ARG A 52 4.69 4.57 -1.99
CA ARG A 52 3.72 3.65 -2.56
C ARG A 52 4.16 3.17 -3.93
N LEU A 53 4.63 4.10 -4.79
CA LEU A 53 5.16 3.76 -6.12
C LEU A 53 6.35 2.79 -6.03
N LEU A 54 7.33 3.08 -5.17
CA LEU A 54 8.49 2.21 -4.96
C LEU A 54 8.07 0.83 -4.46
N LEU A 55 7.18 0.78 -3.47
CA LEU A 55 6.72 -0.48 -2.90
C LEU A 55 5.95 -1.30 -3.92
N ILE A 56 4.99 -0.72 -4.65
CA ILE A 56 4.24 -1.40 -5.72
C ILE A 56 5.20 -1.98 -6.76
N GLY A 57 6.20 -1.21 -7.21
CA GLY A 57 7.20 -1.67 -8.16
C GLY A 57 7.97 -2.90 -7.66
N VAL A 58 8.44 -2.88 -6.41
CA VAL A 58 9.15 -4.02 -5.78
C VAL A 58 8.23 -5.23 -5.65
N LEU A 59 6.99 -5.04 -5.18
CA LEU A 59 6.05 -6.15 -4.99
C LEU A 59 5.65 -6.80 -6.32
N ALA A 60 5.42 -5.99 -7.36
CA ALA A 60 5.13 -6.46 -8.71
C ALA A 60 6.30 -7.27 -9.28
N ALA A 61 7.52 -6.74 -9.19
CA ALA A 61 8.73 -7.42 -9.65
C ALA A 61 9.01 -8.74 -8.91
N ARG A 62 8.54 -8.86 -7.66
CA ARG A 62 8.69 -10.05 -6.82
C ARG A 62 7.49 -11.00 -6.87
N GLY A 63 6.43 -10.67 -7.61
CA GLY A 63 5.19 -11.45 -7.64
C GLY A 63 4.48 -11.57 -6.29
N MET A 64 4.64 -10.57 -5.41
CA MET A 64 4.07 -10.55 -4.06
C MET A 64 2.62 -10.08 -4.07
N ASN A 65 1.77 -10.88 -4.73
CA ASN A 65 0.38 -10.54 -5.03
C ASN A 65 -0.49 -10.32 -3.79
N ASP A 66 -0.29 -11.11 -2.73
CA ASP A 66 -1.07 -10.99 -1.49
C ASP A 66 -0.84 -9.64 -0.80
N VAL A 67 0.37 -9.08 -0.94
CA VAL A 67 0.70 -7.76 -0.40
C VAL A 67 0.19 -6.66 -1.34
N LEU A 68 0.23 -6.86 -2.66
CA LEU A 68 -0.37 -5.93 -3.62
C LEU A 68 -1.88 -5.77 -3.39
N ASP A 69 -2.58 -6.85 -3.07
CA ASP A 69 -4.02 -6.83 -2.76
C ASP A 69 -4.35 -6.00 -1.51
N ILE A 70 -3.36 -5.67 -0.67
CA ILE A 70 -3.49 -4.76 0.46
C ILE A 70 -3.07 -3.33 0.09
N GLN A 71 -1.97 -3.17 -0.65
CA GLN A 71 -1.37 -1.87 -0.92
C GLN A 71 -2.12 -1.07 -1.99
N LEU A 72 -2.64 -1.73 -3.03
CA LEU A 72 -3.35 -1.07 -4.13
C LEU A 72 -4.69 -0.45 -3.69
N PRO A 73 -5.55 -1.12 -2.90
CA PRO A 73 -6.77 -0.48 -2.40
C PRO A 73 -6.47 0.66 -1.43
N ALA A 74 -5.47 0.51 -0.56
CA ALA A 74 -5.07 1.56 0.37
C ALA A 74 -4.59 2.82 -0.38
N ALA A 75 -3.83 2.65 -1.46
CA ALA A 75 -3.38 3.77 -2.30
C ALA A 75 -4.54 4.56 -2.92
N LEU A 76 -5.62 3.87 -3.35
CA LEU A 76 -6.83 4.51 -3.87
C LEU A 76 -7.60 5.23 -2.76
N SER A 77 -7.92 4.51 -1.67
CA SER A 77 -8.73 5.07 -0.57
C SER A 77 -8.06 6.27 0.09
N ASN A 78 -6.74 6.25 0.20
CA ASN A 78 -5.96 7.36 0.74
C ASN A 78 -5.73 8.50 -0.27
N SER A 79 -6.25 8.39 -1.49
CA SER A 79 -6.03 9.36 -2.57
C SER A 79 -4.56 9.61 -2.91
N GLU A 80 -3.71 8.59 -2.71
CA GLU A 80 -2.28 8.66 -3.06
C GLU A 80 -2.05 8.43 -4.56
N LEU A 81 -2.87 7.58 -5.16
CA LEU A 81 -2.88 7.26 -6.59
C LEU A 81 -4.32 7.17 -7.08
N THR A 82 -4.53 7.58 -8.33
CA THR A 82 -5.82 7.44 -9.02
C THR A 82 -5.94 6.07 -9.70
N ALA A 83 -7.17 5.69 -10.04
CA ALA A 83 -7.44 4.51 -10.85
C ALA A 83 -6.69 4.53 -12.20
N GLY A 84 -6.59 5.70 -12.83
CA GLY A 84 -5.83 5.88 -14.07
C GLY A 84 -4.33 5.63 -13.88
N GLU A 85 -3.74 6.19 -12.83
CA GLU A 85 -2.31 6.00 -12.52
C GLU A 85 -1.99 4.53 -12.20
N LEU A 86 -2.86 3.81 -11.47
CA LEU A 86 -2.64 2.39 -11.20
C LEU A 86 -2.64 1.54 -12.47
N ARG A 87 -3.55 1.83 -13.41
CA ARG A 87 -3.57 1.15 -14.71
C ARG A 87 -2.31 1.46 -15.52
N GLU A 88 -1.87 2.71 -15.52
CA GLU A 88 -0.64 3.12 -16.20
C GLU A 88 0.59 2.42 -15.61
N ILE A 89 0.67 2.28 -14.28
CA ILE A 89 1.73 1.53 -13.60
C ILE A 89 1.75 0.07 -14.06
N ALA A 90 0.58 -0.58 -14.18
CA ALA A 90 0.50 -1.96 -14.65
C ALA A 90 1.01 -2.10 -16.10
N ILE A 91 0.61 -1.18 -16.98
CA ILE A 91 1.08 -1.12 -18.38
C ILE A 91 2.60 -0.95 -18.41
N PHE A 92 3.13 0.03 -17.68
CA PHE A 92 4.56 0.32 -17.66
C PHE A 92 5.37 -0.85 -17.11
N LEU A 93 5.01 -1.35 -15.92
CA LEU A 93 5.76 -2.42 -15.26
C LEU A 93 5.76 -3.71 -16.06
N THR A 94 4.69 -4.03 -16.80
CA THR A 94 4.63 -5.23 -17.67
C THR A 94 5.84 -5.33 -18.61
N HIS A 95 6.36 -4.20 -19.08
CA HIS A 95 7.52 -4.15 -19.97
C HIS A 95 8.86 -4.42 -19.28
N TYR A 96 8.93 -4.26 -17.95
CA TYR A 96 10.16 -4.43 -17.16
C TYR A 96 10.15 -5.70 -16.30
N VAL A 97 8.98 -6.15 -15.85
CA VAL A 97 8.83 -7.36 -15.04
C VAL A 97 8.37 -8.58 -15.86
N GLY A 98 8.05 -8.36 -17.14
CA GLY A 98 7.57 -9.37 -18.07
C GLY A 98 6.08 -9.65 -17.96
N TRP A 99 5.53 -10.19 -19.04
CA TRP A 99 4.09 -10.49 -19.19
C TRP A 99 3.48 -11.35 -18.07
N PRO A 100 4.12 -12.42 -17.56
CA PRO A 100 3.50 -13.26 -16.53
C PRO A 100 3.15 -12.50 -15.24
N LEU A 101 4.02 -11.61 -14.79
CA LEU A 101 3.80 -10.79 -13.60
C LEU A 101 2.94 -9.56 -13.91
N GLY A 102 3.23 -8.89 -15.04
CA GLY A 102 2.51 -7.70 -15.47
C GLY A 102 1.03 -7.93 -15.76
N ALA A 103 0.68 -9.01 -16.47
CA ALA A 103 -0.71 -9.33 -16.75
C ALA A 103 -1.50 -9.63 -15.47
N ARG A 104 -0.87 -10.28 -14.49
CA ARG A 104 -1.48 -10.52 -13.18
C ARG A 104 -1.74 -9.21 -12.43
N LEU A 105 -0.75 -8.32 -12.41
CA LEU A 105 -0.90 -6.99 -11.81
C LEU A 105 -2.04 -6.20 -12.48
N SER A 106 -2.13 -6.23 -13.82
CA SER A 106 -3.21 -5.56 -14.58
C SER A 106 -4.59 -6.04 -14.13
N VAL A 107 -4.79 -7.37 -14.04
CA VAL A 107 -6.06 -7.95 -13.60
C VAL A 107 -6.38 -7.56 -12.14
N GLN A 108 -5.39 -7.55 -11.26
CA GLN A 108 -5.57 -7.12 -9.87
C GLN A 108 -5.98 -5.65 -9.80
N VAL A 109 -5.30 -4.76 -10.52
CA VAL A 109 -5.62 -3.32 -10.56
C VAL A 109 -7.06 -3.12 -11.03
N ASP A 110 -7.47 -3.71 -12.15
CA ASP A 110 -8.83 -3.52 -12.66
C ASP A 110 -9.89 -4.06 -11.69
N THR A 111 -9.64 -5.20 -11.07
CA THR A 111 -10.52 -5.78 -10.04
C THR A 111 -10.68 -4.84 -8.85
N ILE A 112 -9.58 -4.26 -8.38
CA ILE A 112 -9.57 -3.38 -7.21
C ILE A 112 -10.24 -2.05 -7.51
N VAL A 113 -9.97 -1.46 -8.69
CA VAL A 113 -10.61 -0.23 -9.14
C VAL A 113 -12.12 -0.42 -9.26
N ALA A 114 -12.58 -1.49 -9.91
CA ALA A 114 -14.01 -1.76 -10.04
C ALA A 114 -14.70 -1.91 -8.68
N ARG A 115 -14.05 -2.56 -7.70
CA ARG A 115 -14.55 -2.65 -6.33
C ARG A 115 -14.60 -1.30 -5.63
N HIS A 116 -13.58 -0.46 -5.83
CA HIS A 116 -13.51 0.87 -5.25
C HIS A 116 -14.61 1.79 -5.78
N GLU A 117 -14.80 1.83 -7.11
CA GLU A 117 -15.85 2.61 -7.77
C GLU A 117 -17.25 2.15 -7.33
N LYS A 118 -17.48 0.83 -7.22
CA LYS A 118 -18.76 0.30 -6.73
C LYS A 118 -19.06 0.71 -5.29
N ARG A 119 -18.06 0.72 -4.40
CA ARG A 119 -18.23 1.19 -3.01
C ARG A 119 -18.59 2.67 -2.97
N ALA A 120 -17.84 3.50 -3.69
CA ALA A 120 -18.13 4.93 -3.76
C ALA A 120 -19.57 5.22 -4.24
N ALA A 121 -20.06 4.48 -5.24
CA ALA A 121 -21.42 4.66 -5.76
C ALA A 121 -22.53 4.13 -4.82
N THR A 122 -22.20 3.36 -3.78
CA THR A 122 -23.16 2.86 -2.78
C THR A 122 -23.21 3.76 -1.54
N GLU A 123 -22.22 4.63 -1.36
CA GLU A 123 -22.10 5.56 -0.24
C GLU A 123 -22.71 6.95 -0.55
N GLU A 124 -23.04 7.21 -1.83
CA GLU A 124 -23.86 8.35 -2.30
C GLU A 124 -25.36 8.01 -2.30
#